data_AF-A0A4T0WAL5-F1
#
_entry.id   AF-A0A4T0WAL5-F1
#
_cell.length_a   1.000
_cell.length_b   1.000
_cell.length_c   1.000
_cell.angle_alpha   90.00
_cell.angle_beta   90.00
_cell.angle_gamma   90.00
#
_symmetry.space_group_name_H-M   'P 1'
#
loop_
_entity.id
_entity.type
_entity.pdbx_description
1 polymer ?
#
loop_
_entity_poly.entity_id
_entity_poly.type
_entity_poly.pdbx_seq_one_letter_code
_entity_poly.pdbx_strand_id
1 'polypeptide(L)'
;MSSVLPSPTVRVNIVEKLSDLIMAIEAHPAWIPPNPHRGLFHIWDFVNRSRYIMTELDHIRDGEPVQYPDQIPQQKSGRTGPNAAAESFADVCGRCVTVNEMVSNPKLLTMMGLPQVDYGSNITAKAQAVVDIVSRGN
;
A
#
# COMPACT_ATOMS: atom_id res chain seq x y z
N MET A 1 9.27 14.02 15.95
CA MET A 1 9.84 12.67 16.22
C MET A 1 10.81 12.38 15.09
N SER A 2 12.02 11.90 15.39
CA SER A 2 13.00 11.53 14.36
C SER A 2 12.38 10.44 13.48
N SER A 3 12.04 10.77 12.25
CA SER A 3 11.37 9.85 11.33
C SER A 3 12.43 8.93 10.72
N VAL A 4 12.79 7.89 11.47
CA VAL A 4 13.78 6.90 11.04
C VAL A 4 13.04 5.83 10.26
N LEU A 5 13.53 5.51 9.06
CA LEU A 5 13.02 4.37 8.30
C LEU A 5 13.16 3.10 9.14
N PRO A 6 12.19 2.18 9.09
CA PRO A 6 12.33 0.88 9.74
C PRO A 6 13.53 0.11 9.15
N SER A 7 14.04 -0.86 9.90
CA SER A 7 15.18 -1.68 9.46
C SER A 7 14.90 -2.37 8.12
N PRO A 8 15.95 -2.70 7.32
CA PRO A 8 15.76 -3.38 6.04
C PRO A 8 14.92 -4.66 6.15
N THR A 9 15.12 -5.45 7.21
CA THR A 9 14.33 -6.67 7.49
C THR A 9 12.85 -6.35 7.68
N VAL A 10 12.50 -5.30 8.41
CA VAL A 10 11.09 -4.90 8.59
C VAL A 10 10.51 -4.42 7.26
N ARG A 11 11.25 -3.67 6.45
CA ARG A 11 10.80 -3.24 5.11
C ARG A 11 10.50 -4.42 4.20
N VAL A 12 11.38 -5.42 4.17
CA VAL A 12 11.16 -6.67 3.40
C VAL A 12 9.87 -7.37 3.85
N ASN A 13 9.66 -7.52 5.16
CA ASN A 13 8.44 -8.15 5.68
C ASN A 13 7.16 -7.37 5.30
N ILE A 14 7.21 -6.04 5.28
CA ILE A 14 6.08 -5.20 4.83
C ILE A 14 5.81 -5.45 3.34
N VAL A 15 6.85 -5.48 2.50
CA VAL A 15 6.74 -5.77 1.06
C VAL A 15 6.14 -7.17 0.81
N GLU A 16 6.56 -8.17 1.59
CA GLU A 16 6.01 -9.52 1.52
C GLU A 16 4.51 -9.53 1.85
N LYS A 17 4.08 -8.86 2.93
CA LYS A 17 2.66 -8.82 3.31
C LYS A 17 1.80 -8.04 2.32
N LEU A 18 2.32 -6.96 1.73
CA LEU A 18 1.66 -6.26 0.64
C LEU A 18 1.53 -7.16 -0.59
N SER A 19 2.54 -7.98 -0.88
CA SER A 19 2.51 -8.96 -1.98
C SER A 19 1.47 -10.06 -1.73
N ASP A 20 1.40 -10.60 -0.50
CA ASP A 20 0.37 -11.56 -0.07
C ASP A 20 -1.05 -11.00 -0.28
N LEU A 21 -1.25 -9.71 0.05
CA LEU A 21 -2.54 -9.04 -0.12
C LEU A 21 -2.90 -8.84 -1.60
N ILE A 22 -1.93 -8.45 -2.44
CA ILE A 22 -2.13 -8.34 -3.90
C ILE A 22 -2.57 -9.69 -4.47
N MET A 23 -1.87 -10.77 -4.13
CA MET A 23 -2.22 -12.12 -4.58
C MET A 23 -3.63 -12.54 -4.11
N ALA A 24 -4.02 -12.18 -2.89
CA ALA A 24 -5.37 -12.47 -2.38
C ALA A 24 -6.46 -11.71 -3.14
N ILE A 25 -6.20 -10.47 -3.57
CA ILE A 25 -7.12 -9.68 -4.38
C ILE A 25 -7.23 -10.26 -5.79
N GLU A 26 -6.10 -10.65 -6.40
CA GLU A 26 -6.07 -11.24 -7.74
C GLU A 26 -6.71 -12.64 -7.80
N ALA A 27 -6.71 -13.38 -6.70
CA ALA A 27 -7.38 -14.67 -6.56
C ALA A 27 -8.89 -14.55 -6.28
N HIS A 28 -9.42 -13.35 -6.11
CA HIS A 28 -10.83 -13.14 -5.79
C HIS A 28 -11.72 -13.53 -6.98
N PRO A 29 -12.88 -14.21 -6.81
CA PRO A 29 -13.72 -14.64 -7.93
C PRO A 29 -14.24 -13.51 -8.85
N ALA A 30 -14.41 -12.30 -8.30
CA ALA A 30 -14.79 -11.11 -9.08
C ALA A 30 -13.60 -10.38 -9.73
N TRP A 31 -12.38 -10.89 -9.58
CA TRP A 31 -11.19 -10.43 -10.31
C TRP A 31 -11.13 -11.14 -11.67
N ILE A 32 -11.75 -10.52 -12.68
CA ILE A 32 -11.85 -11.07 -14.04
C ILE A 32 -11.14 -10.14 -15.02
N PRO A 33 -9.86 -10.38 -15.34
CA PRO A 33 -9.15 -9.61 -16.36
C PRO A 33 -9.81 -9.72 -17.75
N PRO A 34 -9.70 -8.68 -18.60
CA PRO A 34 -8.98 -7.42 -18.37
C PRO A 34 -9.80 -6.38 -17.58
N ASN A 35 -11.06 -6.66 -17.24
CA ASN A 35 -11.98 -5.72 -16.58
C ASN A 35 -12.38 -6.22 -15.19
N PRO A 36 -11.46 -6.21 -14.20
CA PRO A 36 -11.78 -6.64 -12.84
C PRO A 36 -12.85 -5.73 -12.23
N HIS A 37 -13.55 -6.24 -11.20
CA HIS A 37 -14.50 -5.43 -10.45
C HIS A 37 -13.85 -4.13 -9.94
N ARG A 38 -14.47 -2.97 -10.21
CA ARG A 38 -13.85 -1.66 -9.96
C ARG A 38 -13.45 -1.42 -8.50
N GLY A 39 -14.23 -1.94 -7.55
CA GLY A 39 -13.88 -1.88 -6.12
C GLY A 39 -12.58 -2.65 -5.82
N LEU A 40 -12.45 -3.87 -6.33
CA LEU A 40 -11.23 -4.67 -6.17
C LEU A 40 -10.04 -4.00 -6.85
N PHE A 41 -10.24 -3.49 -8.07
CA PHE A 41 -9.18 -2.80 -8.80
C PHE A 41 -8.65 -1.59 -8.03
N HIS A 42 -9.53 -0.81 -7.41
CA HIS A 42 -9.12 0.36 -6.63
C HIS A 42 -8.24 -0.04 -5.43
N ILE A 43 -8.63 -1.08 -4.69
CA ILE A 43 -7.83 -1.60 -3.58
C ILE A 43 -6.51 -2.17 -4.10
N TRP A 44 -6.55 -2.96 -5.17
CA TRP A 44 -5.36 -3.54 -5.80
C TRP A 44 -4.35 -2.46 -6.23
N ASP A 45 -4.81 -1.40 -6.90
CA ASP A 45 -3.96 -0.29 -7.34
C ASP A 45 -3.33 0.43 -6.14
N PHE A 46 -4.12 0.64 -5.09
CA PHE A 46 -3.64 1.32 -3.89
C PHE A 46 -2.60 0.49 -3.12
N VAL A 47 -2.78 -0.83 -3.05
CA VAL A 47 -1.80 -1.75 -2.45
C VAL A 47 -0.54 -1.87 -3.31
N ASN A 48 -0.67 -1.97 -4.63
CA ASN A 48 0.49 -2.01 -5.54
C ASN A 48 1.34 -0.76 -5.45
N ARG A 49 0.73 0.43 -5.43
CA ARG A 49 1.45 1.70 -5.25
C ARG A 49 2.14 1.78 -3.89
N SER A 50 1.51 1.27 -2.84
CA SER A 50 2.12 1.23 -1.50
C SER A 50 3.34 0.30 -1.48
N ARG A 51 3.24 -0.87 -2.12
CA ARG A 51 4.36 -1.81 -2.28
C ARG A 51 5.50 -1.19 -3.08
N TYR A 52 5.20 -0.51 -4.18
CA TYR A 52 6.20 0.18 -5.00
C TYR A 52 6.91 1.29 -4.21
N ILE A 53 6.19 2.12 -3.45
CA ILE A 53 6.84 3.13 -2.60
C ILE A 53 7.81 2.48 -1.61
N MET A 54 7.44 1.35 -1.01
CA MET A 54 8.32 0.61 -0.09
C MET A 54 9.62 0.13 -0.75
N THR A 55 9.58 -0.27 -2.03
CA THR A 55 10.78 -0.72 -2.76
C THR A 55 11.71 0.42 -3.14
N GLU A 56 11.21 1.66 -3.19
CA GLU A 56 11.97 2.85 -3.59
C GLU A 56 12.50 3.67 -2.40
N LEU A 57 12.22 3.29 -1.14
CA LEU A 57 12.59 4.09 0.03
C LEU A 57 14.09 4.36 0.14
N ASP A 58 14.94 3.39 -0.23
CA ASP A 58 16.39 3.57 -0.22
C ASP A 58 16.84 4.54 -1.34
N HIS A 59 16.28 4.42 -2.56
CA HIS A 59 16.54 5.38 -3.63
C HIS A 59 16.12 6.82 -3.24
N ILE A 60 14.93 6.98 -2.64
CA ILE A 60 14.46 8.29 -2.16
C ILE A 60 15.40 8.84 -1.08
N ARG A 61 15.85 7.99 -0.15
CA ARG A 61 16.77 8.37 0.93
C ARG A 61 18.10 8.86 0.37
N ASP A 62 18.65 8.14 -0.60
CA ASP A 62 19.99 8.38 -1.13
C ASP A 62 20.00 9.39 -2.29
N GLY A 63 18.82 9.82 -2.73
CA GLY A 63 18.66 10.75 -3.84
C GLY A 63 18.91 10.13 -5.21
N GLU A 64 18.76 8.82 -5.31
CA GLU A 64 18.87 8.07 -6.55
C GLU A 64 17.55 8.15 -7.35
N PRO A 65 17.60 8.01 -8.69
CA PRO A 65 16.39 7.99 -9.51
C PRO A 65 15.48 6.81 -9.14
N VAL A 66 14.20 7.10 -8.89
CA VAL A 66 13.15 6.07 -8.76
C VAL A 66 12.61 5.66 -10.13
N GLN A 67 12.11 4.44 -10.26
CA GLN A 67 11.69 3.90 -11.56
C GLN A 67 10.46 4.61 -12.18
N TYR A 68 9.46 4.91 -11.35
CA TYR A 68 8.17 5.52 -11.70
C TYR A 68 7.84 6.69 -10.75
N PRO A 69 8.45 7.87 -10.93
CA PRO A 69 8.30 9.00 -10.01
C PRO A 69 6.85 9.50 -9.90
N ASP A 70 6.06 9.43 -10.98
CA ASP A 70 4.66 9.88 -11.00
C ASP A 70 3.74 9.09 -10.06
N GLN A 71 4.14 7.87 -9.66
CA GLN A 71 3.39 7.02 -8.73
C GLN A 71 3.70 7.29 -7.25
N ILE A 72 4.68 8.15 -6.95
CA ILE A 72 5.07 8.53 -5.59
C ILE A 72 4.67 9.98 -5.34
N PRO A 73 3.61 10.27 -4.54
CA PRO A 73 3.11 11.64 -4.39
C PRO A 73 4.17 12.66 -3.97
N GLN A 74 5.10 12.27 -3.10
CA GLN A 74 6.15 13.15 -2.60
C GLN A 74 7.24 13.47 -3.63
N GLN A 75 7.43 12.60 -4.63
CA GLN A 75 8.39 12.83 -5.71
C GLN A 75 7.93 13.86 -6.74
N LYS A 76 6.66 14.28 -6.73
CA LYS A 76 6.18 15.39 -7.59
C LYS A 76 6.93 16.71 -7.36
N SER A 77 7.52 16.87 -6.18
CA SER A 77 8.33 18.03 -5.80
C SER A 77 9.85 17.80 -5.91
N GLY A 78 10.28 16.62 -6.38
CA GLY A 78 11.70 16.24 -6.48
C GLY A 78 12.42 16.12 -5.13
N ARG A 79 11.68 15.93 -4.03
CA ARG A 79 12.24 15.87 -2.67
C ARG A 79 12.95 14.54 -2.44
N THR A 80 14.18 14.59 -1.98
CA THR A 80 15.00 13.43 -1.63
C THR A 80 15.57 13.57 -0.22
N GLY A 81 16.27 12.54 0.25
CA GLY A 81 16.91 12.53 1.56
C GLY A 81 16.13 11.74 2.61
N PRO A 82 16.72 11.52 3.80
CA PRO A 82 16.13 10.72 4.88
C PRO A 82 14.72 11.16 5.28
N ASN A 83 14.46 12.47 5.33
CA ASN A 83 13.14 12.99 5.69
C ASN A 83 12.09 12.67 4.61
N ALA A 84 12.44 12.80 3.33
CA ALA A 84 11.53 12.46 2.23
C ALA A 84 11.19 10.97 2.23
N ALA A 85 12.18 10.10 2.46
CA ALA A 85 11.94 8.66 2.54
C ALA A 85 11.05 8.30 3.74
N ALA A 86 11.25 8.94 4.88
CA ALA A 86 10.44 8.69 6.06
C ALA A 86 9.00 9.22 5.92
N GLU A 87 8.79 10.36 5.26
CA GLU A 87 7.45 10.84 4.88
C GLU A 87 6.75 9.87 3.92
N SER A 88 7.48 9.33 2.93
CA SER A 88 6.97 8.28 2.04
C SER A 88 6.60 7.00 2.80
N PHE A 89 7.39 6.60 3.80
CA PHE A 89 7.05 5.47 4.66
C PHE A 89 5.80 5.74 5.52
N ALA A 90 5.67 6.94 6.09
CA ALA A 90 4.49 7.34 6.85
C ALA A 90 3.21 7.34 5.98
N ASP A 91 3.32 7.80 4.72
CA ASP A 91 2.25 7.69 3.73
C ASP A 91 1.85 6.22 3.51
N VAL A 92 2.80 5.31 3.28
CA VAL A 92 2.51 3.87 3.18
C VAL A 92 1.77 3.34 4.41
N CYS A 93 2.19 3.71 5.62
CA CYS A 93 1.51 3.29 6.84
C CYS A 93 0.03 3.75 6.87
N GLY A 94 -0.23 5.02 6.54
CA GLY A 94 -1.59 5.56 6.45
C GLY A 94 -2.43 4.87 5.38
N ARG A 95 -1.84 4.54 4.23
CA ARG A 95 -2.50 3.79 3.16
C ARG A 95 -2.88 2.38 3.60
N CYS A 96 -2.01 1.69 4.32
CA CYS A 96 -2.28 0.34 4.83
C CYS A 96 -3.48 0.32 5.78
N VAL A 97 -3.55 1.29 6.71
CA VAL A 97 -4.71 1.47 7.60
C VAL A 97 -5.97 1.76 6.79
N THR A 98 -5.89 2.66 5.81
CA THR A 98 -7.02 3.02 4.94
C THR A 98 -7.53 1.82 4.13
N VAL A 99 -6.63 1.00 3.57
CA VAL A 99 -7.00 -0.24 2.87
C VAL A 99 -7.74 -1.19 3.79
N ASN A 100 -7.21 -1.43 4.99
CA ASN A 100 -7.85 -2.30 5.97
C ASN A 100 -9.27 -1.84 6.30
N GLU A 101 -9.43 -0.55 6.56
CA GLU A 101 -10.74 0.06 6.84
C GLU A 101 -11.70 -0.08 5.65
N MET A 102 -11.23 0.13 4.42
CA MET A 102 -12.06 -0.02 3.21
C MET A 102 -12.53 -1.45 2.96
N VAL A 103 -11.69 -2.46 3.21
CA VAL A 103 -12.06 -3.87 3.01
C VAL A 103 -12.89 -4.42 4.17
N SER A 104 -12.70 -3.90 5.39
CA SER A 104 -13.50 -4.24 6.57
C SER A 104 -14.86 -3.54 6.60
N ASN A 105 -14.93 -2.31 6.06
CA ASN A 105 -16.16 -1.51 5.97
C ASN A 105 -16.42 -1.05 4.53
N PRO A 106 -16.87 -1.96 3.63
CA PRO A 106 -17.05 -1.66 2.21
C PRO A 106 -17.93 -0.44 1.92
N LYS A 107 -18.88 -0.09 2.80
CA LYS A 107 -19.74 1.10 2.67
C LYS A 107 -18.98 2.40 2.41
N LEU A 108 -17.75 2.52 2.91
CA LEU A 108 -16.89 3.68 2.64
C LEU A 108 -16.58 3.85 1.15
N LEU A 109 -16.41 2.74 0.43
CA LEU A 109 -16.19 2.76 -1.02
C LEU A 109 -17.43 3.22 -1.77
N THR A 110 -18.64 2.88 -1.31
CA THR A 110 -19.88 3.43 -1.89
C THR A 110 -19.93 4.95 -1.75
N MET A 111 -19.52 5.48 -0.60
CA MET A 111 -19.46 6.93 -0.38
C MET A 111 -18.48 7.62 -1.34
N MET A 112 -17.46 6.89 -1.81
CA MET A 112 -16.50 7.33 -2.84
C MET A 112 -16.99 7.06 -4.28
N GLY A 113 -18.22 6.59 -4.47
CA GLY A 113 -18.79 6.29 -5.78
C GLY A 113 -18.30 4.98 -6.41
N LEU A 114 -17.73 4.08 -5.61
CA LEU A 114 -17.26 2.77 -6.06
C LEU A 114 -18.30 1.66 -5.78
N PRO A 115 -18.43 0.67 -6.68
CA PRO A 115 -19.35 -0.44 -6.48
C PRO A 115 -18.90 -1.30 -5.30
N GLN A 116 -19.87 -1.84 -4.56
CA GLN A 116 -19.63 -2.76 -3.46
C GLN A 116 -19.17 -4.12 -3.98
N VAL A 117 -18.24 -4.73 -3.24
CA VAL A 117 -17.85 -6.12 -3.39
C VAL A 117 -17.68 -6.70 -1.99
N ASP A 118 -18.06 -7.95 -1.82
CA ASP A 118 -17.64 -8.70 -0.64
C ASP A 118 -16.18 -9.10 -0.83
N TYR A 119 -15.27 -8.56 -0.01
CA TYR A 119 -13.85 -8.87 -0.08
C TYR A 119 -13.51 -10.24 0.53
N GLY A 120 -14.42 -10.82 1.32
CA GLY A 120 -14.21 -12.08 2.02
C GLY A 120 -13.17 -12.03 3.14
N SER A 121 -13.11 -13.13 3.90
CA SER A 121 -12.24 -13.28 5.07
C SER A 121 -10.75 -13.32 4.72
N ASN A 122 -10.39 -13.79 3.52
CA ASN A 122 -9.00 -13.90 3.10
C ASN A 122 -8.36 -12.51 2.88
N ILE A 123 -9.00 -11.64 2.10
CA ILE A 123 -8.48 -10.29 1.82
C ILE A 123 -8.44 -9.47 3.11
N THR A 124 -9.50 -9.53 3.93
CA THR A 124 -9.56 -8.81 5.21
C THR A 124 -8.48 -9.27 6.19
N ALA A 125 -8.23 -10.58 6.31
CA ALA A 125 -7.15 -11.08 7.15
C ALA A 125 -5.75 -10.65 6.66
N LYS A 126 -5.52 -10.62 5.34
CA LYS A 126 -4.25 -10.14 4.77
C LYS A 126 -4.07 -8.64 4.94
N ALA A 127 -5.12 -7.84 4.79
CA ALA A 127 -5.08 -6.41 5.06
C ALA A 127 -4.74 -6.12 6.53
N GLN A 128 -5.34 -6.86 7.47
CA GLN A 128 -5.01 -6.73 8.89
C GLN A 128 -3.54 -7.11 9.16
N ALA A 129 -3.04 -8.19 8.55
CA ALA A 129 -1.64 -8.59 8.70
C ALA A 129 -0.66 -7.53 8.18
N VAL A 130 -1.03 -6.77 7.14
CA VAL A 130 -0.25 -5.61 6.67
C VAL A 130 -0.25 -4.51 7.73
N VAL A 131 -1.40 -4.17 8.33
CA VAL A 131 -1.49 -3.18 9.43
C VAL A 131 -0.60 -3.59 10.60
N ASP A 132 -0.69 -4.85 11.03
CA ASP A 132 0.08 -5.36 12.17
C ASP A 132 1.59 -5.26 11.96
N ILE A 133 2.09 -5.44 10.73
CA ILE A 133 3.54 -5.34 10.45
C ILE A 133 3.99 -3.89 10.29
N VAL A 134 3.20 -3.00 9.68
CA VAL A 134 3.58 -1.58 9.57
C VAL A 134 3.54 -0.87 10.92
N SER A 135 2.64 -1.26 11.83
CA SER A 135 2.62 -0.75 13.20
C SER A 135 3.84 -1.17 14.04
N ARG A 136 4.55 -2.25 13.66
CA ARG A 136 5.81 -2.65 14.29
C ARG A 136 7.02 -1.88 13.73
N GLY A 137 6.86 -1.20 12.60
CA GLY A 137 7.90 -0.40 11.95
C GLY A 137 7.83 1.10 12.24
N ASN A 138 6.79 1.55 12.95
CA ASN A 138 6.59 2.93 13.41
C ASN A 138 7.04 3.13 14.86
#